data_AF-A0A2N7YIH2-F1
#
_entry.id   AF-A0A2N7YIH2-F1
#
_cell.length_a   1.000
_cell.length_b   1.000
_cell.length_c   1.000
_cell.angle_alpha   90.00
_cell.angle_beta   90.00
_cell.angle_gamma   90.00
#
_symmetry.space_group_name_H-M   'P 1'
#
loop_
_entity.id
_entity.type
_entity.pdbx_description
1 polymer ?
#
loop_
_entity_poly.entity_id
_entity_poly.type
_entity_poly.pdbx_seq_one_letter_code
_entity_poly.pdbx_strand_id
1 'polypeptide(L)'
;MKKTLRVLAAAIALSGFSSLAVAEPVKIGFLVKQAEEPWFQTEWAFAEKAGKEHGFTVIKIAVPDGEKTLSAIDSLAANGAKGFVICPPDVS
;
A
#
# COMPACT_ATOMS: atom_id res chain seq x y z
N MET A 1 18.60 43.96 -25.27
CA MET A 1 17.80 43.91 -24.02
C MET A 1 16.42 43.25 -24.20
N LYS A 2 15.72 43.40 -25.34
CA LYS A 2 14.38 42.81 -25.54
C LYS A 2 14.37 41.28 -25.81
N LYS A 3 15.47 40.72 -26.35
CA LYS A 3 15.59 39.28 -26.65
C LYS A 3 15.87 38.43 -25.40
N THR A 4 16.62 38.98 -24.44
CA THR A 4 16.92 38.33 -23.16
C THR A 4 15.71 38.20 -22.24
N LEU A 5 14.77 39.15 -22.32
CA LEU A 5 13.54 39.11 -21.53
C LEU A 5 12.55 38.01 -21.98
N ARG A 6 12.58 37.63 -23.27
CA ARG A 6 11.72 36.56 -23.81
C ARG A 6 12.19 35.16 -23.44
N VAL A 7 13.51 34.96 -23.28
CA VAL A 7 14.09 33.68 -22.87
C VAL A 7 13.80 33.39 -21.39
N LEU A 8 13.74 34.43 -20.55
CA LEU A 8 13.43 34.27 -19.13
C LEU A 8 11.96 33.91 -18.88
N ALA A 9 11.03 34.42 -19.69
CA ALA A 9 9.61 34.08 -19.59
C ALA A 9 9.31 32.63 -20.02
N ALA A 10 10.06 32.07 -20.98
CA ALA A 10 9.92 30.68 -21.41
C ALA A 10 10.46 29.68 -20.38
N ALA A 11 11.48 30.04 -19.59
CA ALA A 11 12.04 29.17 -18.55
C ALA A 11 11.11 29.03 -17.32
N ILE A 12 10.27 30.03 -17.05
CA ILE A 12 9.29 29.99 -15.95
C ILE A 12 8.07 29.13 -16.32
N ALA A 13 7.71 29.06 -17.62
CA ALA A 13 6.61 28.23 -18.08
C ALA A 13 6.91 26.71 -18.01
N LEU A 14 8.18 26.29 -18.03
CA LEU A 14 8.58 24.88 -17.92
C LEU A 14 8.89 24.40 -16.49
N SER A 15 8.95 25.30 -15.49
CA SER A 15 9.22 24.92 -14.10
C SER A 15 7.97 24.58 -13.29
N GLY A 16 6.78 24.85 -13.84
CA GLY A 16 5.47 24.59 -13.19
C GLY A 16 4.95 23.15 -13.26
N PHE A 17 5.64 22.23 -13.96
CA PHE A 17 5.24 20.81 -14.04
C PHE A 17 5.83 19.93 -12.93
N SER A 18 6.44 20.55 -11.91
CA SER A 18 7.00 19.82 -10.79
C SER A 18 5.87 19.23 -9.95
N SER A 19 5.68 17.92 -10.11
CA SER A 19 4.94 17.01 -9.22
C SER A 19 3.42 17.18 -9.14
N LEU A 20 2.71 16.67 -10.14
CA LEU A 20 1.50 15.88 -9.85
C LEU A 20 1.97 14.61 -9.14
N ALA A 21 2.29 14.71 -7.84
CA ALA A 21 2.55 13.55 -7.01
C ALA A 21 1.22 12.79 -6.88
N VAL A 22 1.02 11.78 -7.73
CA VAL A 22 -0.01 10.77 -7.50
C VAL A 22 0.34 10.14 -6.17
N ALA A 23 -0.43 10.43 -5.12
CA ALA A 23 -0.25 9.80 -3.82
C ALA A 23 -0.36 8.28 -4.03
N GLU A 24 0.67 7.53 -3.63
CA GLU A 24 0.59 6.07 -3.71
C GLU A 24 -0.65 5.60 -2.95
N PRO A 25 -1.42 4.65 -3.51
CA PRO A 25 -2.56 4.07 -2.80
C PRO A 25 -2.13 3.57 -1.43
N VAL A 26 -2.95 3.83 -0.42
CA VAL A 26 -2.69 3.32 0.94
C VAL A 26 -2.52 1.81 0.89
N LYS A 27 -1.46 1.27 1.48
CA LYS A 27 -1.19 -0.17 1.56
C LYS A 27 -1.62 -0.70 2.92
N ILE A 28 -2.45 -1.75 2.95
CA ILE A 28 -2.94 -2.39 4.18
C ILE A 28 -2.61 -3.88 4.11
N GLY A 29 -1.97 -4.44 5.14
CA GLY A 29 -1.74 -5.87 5.27
C GLY A 29 -3.01 -6.62 5.66
N PHE A 30 -3.23 -7.83 5.12
CA PHE A 30 -4.27 -8.75 5.58
C PHE A 30 -3.64 -10.12 5.84
N LEU A 31 -3.43 -10.41 7.13
CA LEU A 31 -2.74 -11.58 7.63
C LEU A 31 -3.75 -12.68 8.00
N VAL A 32 -3.56 -13.90 7.53
CA VAL A 32 -4.42 -15.05 7.88
C VAL A 32 -3.60 -16.27 8.29
N LYS A 33 -4.11 -17.02 9.26
CA LYS A 33 -3.40 -18.18 9.84
C LYS A 33 -3.27 -19.39 8.91
N GLN A 34 -4.22 -19.62 8.01
CA GLN A 34 -4.25 -20.80 7.14
C GLN A 34 -4.77 -20.39 5.76
N ALA A 35 -3.90 -19.87 4.88
CA ALA A 35 -4.36 -19.37 3.59
C ALA A 35 -5.07 -20.44 2.74
N GLU A 36 -4.87 -21.73 3.03
CA GLU A 36 -5.48 -22.84 2.33
C GLU A 36 -6.98 -23.01 2.63
N GLU A 37 -7.46 -22.52 3.79
CA GLU A 37 -8.86 -22.66 4.16
C GLU A 37 -9.76 -21.74 3.31
N PRO A 38 -10.88 -22.25 2.78
CA PRO A 38 -11.78 -21.47 1.92
C PRO A 38 -12.30 -20.17 2.56
N TRP A 39 -12.48 -20.17 3.89
CA TRP A 39 -12.91 -19.00 4.63
C TRP A 39 -11.89 -17.84 4.53
N PHE A 40 -10.60 -18.11 4.71
CA PHE A 40 -9.57 -17.07 4.67
C PHE A 40 -9.33 -16.53 3.25
N GLN A 41 -9.46 -17.38 2.23
CA GLN A 41 -9.47 -16.92 0.83
C GLN A 41 -10.64 -15.97 0.55
N THR A 42 -11.81 -16.25 1.13
CA THR A 42 -13.00 -15.43 1.01
C THR A 42 -12.81 -14.08 1.69
N GLU A 43 -12.23 -14.04 2.89
CA GLU A 43 -11.88 -12.79 3.58
C GLU A 43 -10.93 -11.92 2.75
N TRP A 44 -9.90 -12.52 2.15
CA TRP A 44 -9.00 -11.82 1.24
C TRP A 44 -9.71 -11.25 0.02
N ALA A 45 -10.62 -12.02 -0.61
CA ALA A 45 -11.37 -11.54 -1.76
C ALA A 45 -12.26 -10.33 -1.40
N PHE A 46 -12.89 -10.34 -0.23
CA PHE A 46 -13.68 -9.21 0.25
C PHE A 46 -12.80 -8.01 0.62
N ALA A 47 -11.64 -8.23 1.23
CA ALA A 47 -10.69 -7.17 1.50
C ALA A 47 -10.21 -6.50 0.20
N GLU A 48 -9.90 -7.28 -0.84
CA GLU A 48 -9.53 -6.74 -2.15
C GLU A 48 -10.67 -5.97 -2.80
N LYS A 49 -11.92 -6.44 -2.66
CA LYS A 49 -13.10 -5.70 -3.12
C LYS A 49 -13.22 -4.35 -2.41
N ALA A 50 -13.06 -4.33 -1.07
CA ALA A 50 -13.08 -3.10 -0.29
C ALA A 50 -11.92 -2.16 -0.65
N GLY A 51 -10.73 -2.70 -0.93
CA GLY A 51 -9.58 -1.92 -1.40
C GLY A 51 -9.87 -1.20 -2.71
N LYS A 52 -10.49 -1.89 -3.67
CA LYS A 52 -10.92 -1.30 -4.95
C LYS A 52 -11.99 -0.22 -4.75
N GLU A 53 -12.95 -0.44 -3.85
CA GLU A 53 -14.05 0.50 -3.59
C GLU A 53 -13.58 1.77 -2.87
N HIS A 54 -12.61 1.64 -1.95
CA HIS A 54 -12.16 2.75 -1.09
C HIS A 54 -10.78 3.31 -1.44
N GLY A 55 -10.13 2.83 -2.50
CA GLY A 55 -8.87 3.39 -3.01
C GLY A 55 -7.63 3.00 -2.20
N PHE A 56 -7.60 1.80 -1.64
CA PHE A 56 -6.41 1.23 -0.99
C PHE A 56 -6.03 -0.13 -1.59
N THR A 57 -4.81 -0.56 -1.32
CA THR A 57 -4.26 -1.84 -1.78
C THR A 57 -4.13 -2.79 -0.60
N VAL A 58 -4.46 -4.07 -0.83
CA VAL A 58 -4.36 -5.13 0.17
C VAL A 58 -3.14 -5.99 -0.11
N ILE A 59 -2.30 -6.15 0.91
CA ILE A 59 -1.15 -7.06 0.90
C ILE A 59 -1.58 -8.33 1.64
N LYS A 60 -1.85 -9.40 0.88
CA LYS A 60 -2.29 -10.70 1.41
C LYS A 60 -1.08 -11.49 1.92
N ILE A 61 -1.07 -11.90 3.20
CA ILE A 61 0.07 -12.60 3.82
C ILE A 61 -0.43 -13.80 4.63
N ALA A 62 0.12 -14.98 4.38
CA ALA A 62 -0.10 -16.15 5.22
C ALA A 62 0.83 -16.12 6.44
N VAL A 63 0.29 -16.32 7.64
CA VAL A 63 1.04 -16.30 8.90
C VAL A 63 0.69 -17.52 9.76
N PRO A 64 1.32 -18.69 9.50
CA PRO A 64 0.93 -19.94 10.16
C PRO A 64 1.24 -19.98 11.66
N ASP A 65 2.11 -19.09 12.15
CA ASP A 65 2.55 -19.03 13.54
C ASP A 65 2.90 -17.60 13.97
N GLY A 66 3.22 -17.44 15.27
CA GLY A 66 3.55 -16.15 15.87
C GLY A 66 4.84 -15.53 15.35
N GLU A 67 5.86 -16.32 15.03
CA GLU A 67 7.14 -15.82 14.51
C GLU A 67 6.95 -15.22 13.11
N LYS A 68 6.21 -15.92 12.24
CA LYS A 68 5.84 -15.43 10.91
C LYS A 68 4.92 -14.23 10.99
N THR A 69 4.02 -14.19 11.97
CA THR A 69 3.17 -13.03 12.25
C THR A 69 4.01 -11.78 12.53
N LEU A 70 4.96 -11.87 13.47
CA LEU A 70 5.82 -10.74 13.83
C LEU A 70 6.69 -10.29 12.64
N SER A 71 7.31 -11.25 11.94
CA SER A 71 8.13 -10.97 10.75
C SER A 71 7.34 -10.28 9.62
N ALA A 72 6.08 -10.67 9.44
CA ALA A 72 5.18 -10.06 8.46
C ALA A 72 4.82 -8.62 8.85
N ILE A 73 4.57 -8.34 10.13
CA ILE A 73 4.29 -6.99 10.63
C ILE A 73 5.50 -6.07 10.42
N ASP A 74 6.71 -6.55 10.75
CA ASP A 74 7.95 -5.79 10.53
C ASP A 74 8.14 -5.47 9.03
N SER A 75 7.90 -6.46 8.17
CA SER A 75 7.96 -6.28 6.72
C SER A 75 6.94 -5.26 6.22
N LEU A 76 5.70 -5.28 6.74
CA LEU A 76 4.68 -4.30 6.38
C LEU A 76 5.08 -2.88 6.77
N ALA A 77 5.61 -2.69 7.98
CA ALA A 77 6.10 -1.40 8.45
C ALA A 77 7.24 -0.89 7.57
N ALA A 78 8.22 -1.74 7.26
CA ALA A 78 9.36 -1.41 6.40
C ALA A 78 8.93 -1.05 4.96
N ASN A 79 7.85 -1.65 4.45
CA ASN A 79 7.29 -1.39 3.12
C ASN A 79 6.27 -0.22 3.10
N GLY A 80 6.12 0.51 4.20
CA GLY A 80 5.28 1.70 4.28
C GLY A 80 3.78 1.41 4.29
N ALA A 81 3.36 0.19 4.64
CA ALA A 81 1.96 -0.10 4.92
C ALA A 81 1.46 0.81 6.05
N LYS A 82 0.21 1.28 5.94
CA LYS A 82 -0.40 2.20 6.92
C LYS A 82 -1.18 1.48 8.02
N GLY A 83 -1.31 0.16 7.92
CA GLY A 83 -1.96 -0.67 8.92
C GLY A 83 -2.08 -2.12 8.43
N PHE A 84 -2.65 -2.95 9.27
CA PHE A 84 -2.97 -4.33 8.94
C PHE A 84 -4.22 -4.81 9.66
N VAL A 85 -4.85 -5.84 9.08
CA VAL A 85 -5.89 -6.68 9.69
C VAL A 85 -5.31 -8.07 9.85
N ILE A 86 -5.65 -8.76 10.93
CA ILE A 86 -5.12 -10.10 11.20
C ILE A 86 -6.21 -11.03 11.74
N CYS A 87 -6.27 -12.22 11.14
CA CYS A 87 -6.85 -13.42 11.72
C CYS A 87 -5.70 -14.24 12.34
N PRO A 88 -5.42 -14.05 13.64
CA PRO A 88 -4.18 -14.51 14.24
C PRO A 88 -4.13 -16.04 14.30
N PRO A 89 -2.93 -16.65 14.20
CA PRO A 89 -2.76 -18.06 14.48
C PRO A 89 -3.13 -18.36 15.94
N ASP A 90 -3.58 -19.58 16.18
CA ASP A 90 -3.90 -20.02 17.53
C ASP A 90 -2.61 -20.07 18.35
N VAL A 91 -2.62 -19.46 19.54
CA VAL A 91 -1.49 -19.52 20.47
C VAL A 91 -1.65 -20.77 21.34
N SER A 92 -0.61 -21.61 21.35
CA SER A 92 -0.41 -22.62 22.39
C SER A 92 0.71 -22.17 23.32
#